data_AF-F0ZLS9-F1
#
_entry.id   AF-F0ZLS9-F1
#
_cell.length_a   1.000
_cell.length_b   1.000
_cell.length_c   1.000
_cell.angle_alpha   90.00
_cell.angle_beta   90.00
_cell.angle_gamma   90.00
#
_symmetry.space_group_name_H-M   'P 1'
#
loop_
_entity.id
_entity.type
_entity.pdbx_description
1 polymer ?
#
loop_
_entity_poly.entity_id
_entity_poly.type
_entity_poly.pdbx_seq_one_letter_code
_entity_poly.pdbx_strand_id
1 'polypeptide(L)'
;MTKNKIILIFFFLKIYVILAQIYKSCADCDCDDIIKCNDGTLCNGPIDGKTDQIKKSFIYISGNQQSNYTYFKDDYSLKWDAIDIIALYGRNYDKRISCLAHQKKVKVLFNYEETSFCNVFRDPNCTWDLNVIEKQLPRILTTLQDNNIDGINLDFEVGNRYGEEKQYAFLLKTINDYLKSKNKNYIVSSAIALRYRDNFKNQIVDVLENSDYLTIMAYDLNSLQKGSNFTQSPSSPITVRNDLKNFYIDRLPNQYLNKVILILPYYGYITKCKRNDNSSYYSNDDNGLLSNECIIDDFKPRQITYKEIDSLVHNKKNNIGININIIINNNNININENENNIVLSSGTLYDSKNLTPYSNLIDSNGDRWQITFDSPFSIYSKTISIGVGGVGCWSLDKIQGLPQSIVDSFYYSIKKENIGNNFILNPYY
;
A
#
# COMPACT_ATOMS: atom_id res chain seq x y z
N MET A 1 59.00 -7.08 35.04
CA MET A 1 57.78 -6.25 34.87
C MET A 1 56.90 -6.44 36.09
N THR A 2 56.61 -5.40 36.87
CA THR A 2 55.91 -5.55 38.17
C THR A 2 54.46 -5.99 37.96
N LYS A 3 53.91 -6.78 38.90
CA LYS A 3 52.53 -7.31 38.86
C LYS A 3 51.47 -6.22 38.55
N ASN A 4 51.70 -5.00 39.02
CA ASN A 4 50.84 -3.85 38.76
C ASN A 4 50.85 -3.38 37.30
N LYS A 5 51.98 -3.49 36.58
CA LYS A 5 52.05 -3.14 35.15
C LYS A 5 51.28 -4.14 34.28
N ILE A 6 51.25 -5.41 34.66
CA ILE A 6 50.51 -6.46 33.95
C ILE A 6 49.00 -6.22 34.10
N ILE A 7 48.52 -5.93 35.31
CA ILE A 7 47.10 -5.63 35.58
C ILE A 7 46.64 -4.40 34.79
N LEU A 8 47.46 -3.36 34.74
CA LEU A 8 47.14 -2.13 33.99
C LEU A 8 46.97 -2.42 32.49
N ILE A 9 47.85 -3.24 31.91
CA ILE A 9 47.78 -3.62 30.50
C ILE A 9 46.52 -4.43 30.19
N PHE A 10 46.16 -5.39 31.04
CA PHE A 10 44.90 -6.13 30.86
C PHE A 10 43.67 -5.24 30.98
N PHE A 11 43.69 -4.24 31.86
CA PHE A 11 42.61 -3.26 31.99
C PHE A 11 42.46 -2.41 30.71
N PHE A 12 43.56 -1.89 30.17
CA PHE A 12 43.55 -1.14 28.92
C PHE A 12 43.17 -1.99 27.70
N LEU A 13 43.61 -3.25 27.64
CA LEU A 13 43.19 -4.19 26.59
C LEU A 13 41.68 -4.47 26.66
N LYS A 14 41.13 -4.60 27.87
CA LYS A 14 39.68 -4.83 28.04
C LYS A 14 38.87 -3.60 27.64
N ILE A 15 39.33 -2.40 28.01
CA ILE A 15 38.73 -1.14 27.53
C ILE A 15 38.84 -1.03 26.01
N TYR A 16 39.99 -1.34 25.43
CA TYR A 16 40.20 -1.29 23.98
C TYR A 16 39.28 -2.26 23.23
N VAL A 17 39.08 -3.50 23.74
CA VAL A 17 38.14 -4.46 23.14
C VAL A 17 36.70 -3.97 23.23
N ILE A 18 36.29 -3.39 24.36
CA ILE A 18 34.95 -2.79 24.53
C ILE A 18 34.77 -1.61 23.56
N LEU A 19 35.75 -0.70 23.48
CA LEU A 19 35.71 0.43 22.57
C LEU A 19 35.73 -0.02 21.10
N ALA A 20 36.49 -1.06 20.76
CA ALA A 20 36.50 -1.62 19.40
C ALA A 20 35.18 -2.31 19.04
N GLN A 21 34.51 -2.96 19.99
CA GLN A 21 33.16 -3.52 19.79
C GLN A 21 32.11 -2.41 19.59
N ILE A 22 32.18 -1.34 20.38
CA ILE A 22 31.33 -0.14 20.22
C ILE A 22 31.61 0.52 18.86
N TYR A 23 32.88 0.70 18.51
CA TYR A 23 33.28 1.34 17.25
C TYR A 23 32.89 0.49 16.03
N LYS A 24 33.02 -0.83 16.10
CA LYS A 24 32.57 -1.73 15.04
C LYS A 24 31.04 -1.73 14.88
N SER A 25 30.28 -1.55 15.97
CA SER A 25 28.83 -1.34 15.87
C SER A 25 28.46 0.05 15.32
N CYS A 26 29.39 1.00 15.32
CA CYS A 26 29.23 2.35 14.76
C CYS A 26 29.72 2.46 13.31
N ALA A 27 30.71 1.67 12.88
CA ALA A 27 31.26 1.77 11.52
C ALA A 27 30.27 1.35 10.42
N ASP A 28 29.24 0.57 10.76
CA ASP A 28 28.18 0.14 9.83
C ASP A 28 26.92 1.06 9.88
N CYS A 29 26.92 2.11 10.70
CA CYS A 29 25.76 2.98 10.93
C CYS A 29 26.18 4.45 11.12
N ASP A 30 25.63 5.35 10.32
CA ASP A 30 25.83 6.80 10.41
C ASP A 30 25.68 7.31 11.87
N CYS A 31 26.77 7.86 12.42
CA CYS A 31 26.98 7.99 13.86
C CYS A 31 26.16 9.11 14.53
N ASP A 32 25.62 10.06 13.75
CA ASP A 32 24.83 11.18 14.28
C ASP A 32 23.40 10.75 14.68
N ASP A 33 22.87 9.67 14.12
CA ASP A 33 21.54 9.15 14.47
C ASP A 33 21.57 8.11 15.61
N ILE A 34 22.73 7.50 15.89
CA ILE A 34 22.87 6.49 16.96
C ILE A 34 22.60 7.09 18.34
N ILE A 35 22.91 8.36 18.58
CA ILE A 35 22.67 8.97 19.91
C ILE A 35 21.16 9.03 20.22
N LYS A 36 20.28 9.09 19.21
CA LYS A 36 18.82 9.02 19.38
C LYS A 36 18.24 7.61 19.27
N CYS A 37 18.90 6.70 18.55
CA CYS A 37 18.54 5.28 18.52
C CYS A 37 19.08 4.48 19.72
N ASN A 38 19.99 5.06 20.51
CA ASN A 38 20.48 4.50 21.78
C ASN A 38 19.53 4.74 22.96
N ASP A 39 18.42 5.46 22.77
CA ASP A 39 17.28 5.25 23.67
C ASP A 39 16.71 3.86 23.36
N GLY A 40 17.26 2.85 24.04
CA GLY A 40 16.88 1.46 23.86
C GLY A 40 15.37 1.27 23.95
N THR A 41 14.64 2.15 24.63
CA THR A 41 13.18 2.08 24.74
C THR A 41 12.43 2.26 23.40
N LEU A 42 13.03 2.90 22.41
CA LEU A 42 12.39 3.20 21.11
C LEU A 42 12.54 2.06 20.08
N CYS A 43 13.35 1.05 20.39
CA CYS A 43 13.59 -0.13 19.56
C CYS A 43 13.33 -1.44 20.33
N ASN A 44 12.44 -1.44 21.32
CA ASN A 44 12.20 -2.59 22.22
C ASN A 44 10.90 -3.35 21.90
N GLY A 45 10.70 -3.71 20.63
CA GLY A 45 9.53 -4.48 20.19
C GLY A 45 8.23 -3.66 20.11
N PRO A 46 7.06 -4.32 20.13
CA PRO A 46 5.78 -3.67 19.82
C PRO A 46 5.41 -2.53 20.77
N ILE A 47 5.13 -1.36 20.21
CA ILE A 47 4.77 -0.17 20.99
C ILE A 47 3.32 -0.25 21.51
N ASP A 48 3.09 0.27 22.72
CA ASP A 48 1.75 0.26 23.34
C ASP A 48 0.76 1.06 22.49
N GLY A 49 -0.42 0.46 22.28
CA GLY A 49 -1.54 1.08 21.61
C GLY A 49 -2.27 2.03 22.54
N LYS A 50 -1.68 3.19 22.81
CA LYS A 50 -2.42 4.35 23.32
C LYS A 50 -2.00 5.60 22.57
N THR A 51 -2.47 5.73 21.33
CA THR A 51 -2.66 7.04 20.76
C THR A 51 -4.13 7.40 20.98
N ASP A 52 -4.38 8.20 22.01
CA ASP A 52 -5.66 8.89 22.28
C ASP A 52 -6.06 9.87 21.15
N GLN A 53 -5.41 9.77 19.99
CA GLN A 53 -5.59 10.55 18.78
C GLN A 53 -5.73 9.56 17.63
N ILE A 54 -6.93 9.01 17.48
CA ILE A 54 -7.23 8.02 16.46
C ILE A 54 -7.23 8.71 15.09
N LYS A 55 -6.09 8.72 14.41
CA LYS A 55 -5.95 9.23 13.02
C LYS A 55 -6.48 8.19 12.01
N LYS A 56 -6.54 6.92 12.43
CA LYS A 56 -6.92 5.69 11.70
C LYS A 56 -6.49 5.67 10.24
N SER A 57 -5.19 5.83 10.00
CA SER A 57 -4.57 5.70 8.69
C SER A 57 -3.64 4.49 8.61
N PHE A 58 -3.86 3.66 7.59
CA PHE A 58 -3.12 2.42 7.35
C PHE A 58 -2.44 2.48 5.99
N ILE A 59 -1.12 2.54 5.97
CA ILE A 59 -0.37 2.84 4.76
C ILE A 59 0.44 1.63 4.32
N TYR A 60 0.22 1.19 3.09
CA TYR A 60 1.11 0.22 2.45
C TYR A 60 2.27 0.95 1.76
N ILE A 61 3.46 0.38 1.85
CA ILE A 61 4.61 0.78 1.02
C ILE A 61 5.12 -0.47 0.33
N SER A 62 5.27 -0.40 -0.99
CA SER A 62 5.62 -1.54 -1.82
C SER A 62 6.90 -1.30 -2.62
N GLY A 63 7.34 -2.32 -3.36
CA GLY A 63 8.46 -2.23 -4.28
C GLY A 63 9.79 -1.97 -3.58
N ASN A 64 10.66 -1.17 -4.23
CA ASN A 64 12.04 -0.98 -3.76
C ASN A 64 12.14 -0.10 -2.50
N GLN A 65 11.10 0.65 -2.15
CA GLN A 65 11.13 1.56 -1.00
C GLN A 65 10.87 0.87 0.34
N GLN A 66 10.28 -0.32 0.34
CA GLN A 66 9.87 -1.04 1.57
C GLN A 66 11.03 -1.37 2.53
N SER A 67 12.28 -1.31 2.05
CA SER A 67 13.50 -1.56 2.82
C SER A 67 14.49 -0.40 2.76
N ASN A 68 14.11 0.74 2.18
CA ASN A 68 15.00 1.88 1.99
C ASN A 68 14.90 2.87 3.16
N TYR A 69 15.82 2.77 4.13
CA TYR A 69 15.82 3.67 5.28
C TYR A 69 15.86 5.16 4.92
N THR A 70 16.62 5.55 3.89
CA THR A 70 16.72 6.94 3.43
C THR A 70 15.36 7.47 2.96
N TYR A 71 14.57 6.64 2.28
CA TYR A 71 13.19 7.02 1.93
C TYR A 71 12.37 7.33 3.19
N PHE A 72 12.46 6.48 4.23
CA PHE A 72 11.72 6.71 5.47
C PHE A 72 12.16 7.95 6.24
N LYS A 73 13.46 8.24 6.21
CA LYS A 73 14.06 9.36 6.93
C LYS A 73 13.78 10.70 6.26
N ASP A 74 13.94 10.77 4.94
CA ASP A 74 14.13 12.05 4.24
C ASP A 74 12.97 12.40 3.30
N ASP A 75 12.13 11.45 2.92
CA ASP A 75 11.06 11.70 1.96
C ASP A 75 9.84 12.37 2.62
N TYR A 76 9.49 13.58 2.17
CA TYR A 76 8.38 14.35 2.72
C TYR A 76 6.99 13.79 2.40
N SER A 77 6.89 12.80 1.49
CA SER A 77 5.65 12.07 1.27
C SER A 77 5.24 11.26 2.48
N LEU A 78 6.18 10.94 3.39
CA LEU A 78 5.89 10.32 4.68
C LEU A 78 5.51 11.36 5.74
N LYS A 79 4.20 11.60 5.86
CA LYS A 79 3.63 12.42 6.93
C LYS A 79 3.44 11.61 8.19
N TRP A 80 4.52 11.40 8.94
CA TRP A 80 4.53 10.64 10.19
C TRP A 80 3.43 11.05 11.19
N ASP A 81 3.08 12.33 11.22
CA ASP A 81 2.01 12.88 12.05
C ASP A 81 0.60 12.53 11.57
N ALA A 82 0.45 12.00 10.36
CA ALA A 82 -0.81 11.58 9.77
C ALA A 82 -0.91 10.06 9.54
N ILE A 83 0.10 9.27 9.94
CA ILE A 83 0.15 7.80 9.78
C ILE A 83 0.00 7.15 11.16
N ASP A 84 -0.79 6.08 11.28
CA ASP A 84 -0.77 5.22 12.47
C ASP A 84 -0.04 3.90 12.25
N ILE A 85 -0.24 3.30 11.07
CA ILE A 85 0.28 1.97 10.74
C ILE A 85 0.91 2.01 9.36
N ILE A 86 2.09 1.41 9.23
CA ILE A 86 2.74 1.11 7.96
C ILE A 86 2.82 -0.41 7.79
N ALA A 87 2.38 -0.92 6.65
CA ALA A 87 2.49 -2.34 6.29
C ALA A 87 3.50 -2.53 5.14
N LEU A 88 4.46 -3.44 5.34
CA LEU A 88 5.64 -3.64 4.50
C LEU A 88 5.91 -5.13 4.29
N TYR A 89 6.67 -5.51 3.27
CA TYR A 89 7.20 -6.88 3.16
C TYR A 89 8.55 -6.99 3.87
N GLY A 90 8.77 -8.07 4.63
CA GLY A 90 9.97 -8.26 5.46
C GLY A 90 11.26 -8.62 4.72
N ARG A 91 11.26 -8.71 3.38
CA ARG A 91 12.43 -9.15 2.61
C ARG A 91 13.50 -8.05 2.58
N ASN A 92 14.72 -8.36 3.02
CA ASN A 92 15.85 -7.44 3.12
C ASN A 92 15.54 -6.18 3.96
N TYR A 93 14.67 -6.32 4.95
CA TYR A 93 14.19 -5.21 5.76
C TYR A 93 15.30 -4.53 6.56
N ASP A 94 15.30 -3.20 6.56
CA ASP A 94 16.18 -2.41 7.42
C ASP A 94 15.48 -2.08 8.73
N LYS A 95 15.88 -2.74 9.82
CA LYS A 95 15.29 -2.57 11.16
C LYS A 95 15.33 -1.14 11.71
N ARG A 96 16.16 -0.26 11.16
CA ARG A 96 16.17 1.16 11.53
C ARG A 96 14.85 1.84 11.15
N ILE A 97 14.12 1.31 10.17
CA ILE A 97 12.79 1.79 9.77
C ILE A 97 11.80 1.65 10.95
N SER A 98 11.74 0.49 11.62
CA SER A 98 10.89 0.29 12.80
C SER A 98 11.23 1.27 13.91
N CYS A 99 12.52 1.44 14.20
CA CYS A 99 12.98 2.39 15.22
C CYS A 99 12.54 3.83 14.90
N LEU A 100 12.68 4.25 13.64
CA LEU A 100 12.22 5.56 13.20
C LEU A 100 10.69 5.68 13.32
N ALA A 101 9.93 4.67 12.91
CA ALA A 101 8.48 4.65 13.04
C ALA A 101 8.04 4.75 14.51
N HIS A 102 8.67 3.99 15.42
CA HIS A 102 8.39 4.03 16.85
C HIS A 102 8.71 5.39 17.48
N GLN A 103 9.80 6.05 17.08
CA GLN A 103 10.10 7.44 17.48
C GLN A 103 8.96 8.41 17.09
N LYS A 104 8.24 8.08 16.02
CA LYS A 104 7.09 8.84 15.52
C LYS A 104 5.74 8.31 16.03
N LYS A 105 5.74 7.30 16.90
CA LYS A 105 4.56 6.60 17.41
C LYS A 105 3.72 5.93 16.30
N VAL A 106 4.40 5.50 15.24
CA VAL A 106 3.82 4.77 14.12
C VAL A 106 4.19 3.31 14.25
N LYS A 107 3.20 2.43 14.04
CA LYS A 107 3.39 0.99 14.09
C LYS A 107 3.79 0.44 12.74
N VAL A 108 4.58 -0.63 12.73
CA VAL A 108 5.05 -1.32 11.54
C VAL A 108 4.55 -2.76 11.56
N LEU A 109 3.92 -3.19 10.47
CA LEU A 109 3.48 -4.57 10.27
C LEU A 109 4.22 -5.19 9.10
N PHE A 110 4.50 -6.49 9.21
CA PHE A 110 4.92 -7.29 8.06
C PHE A 110 3.74 -7.93 7.36
N ASN A 111 3.68 -7.76 6.03
CA ASN A 111 2.77 -8.46 5.15
C ASN A 111 3.23 -9.90 4.96
N TYR A 112 2.31 -10.83 5.20
CA TYR A 112 2.49 -12.25 4.96
C TYR A 112 1.44 -12.74 3.98
N GLU A 113 1.88 -13.11 2.79
CA GLU A 113 1.06 -13.77 1.77
C GLU A 113 0.92 -15.28 2.08
N GLU A 114 -0.01 -15.99 1.44
CA GLU A 114 -0.12 -17.45 1.58
C GLU A 114 1.22 -18.14 1.30
N THR A 115 1.92 -17.64 0.28
CA THR A 115 3.22 -18.16 -0.16
C THR A 115 4.31 -18.08 0.91
N SER A 116 4.14 -17.20 1.90
CA SER A 116 5.05 -17.06 3.04
C SER A 116 4.95 -18.23 4.01
N PHE A 117 3.78 -18.88 4.06
CA PHE A 117 3.53 -20.07 4.87
C PHE A 117 3.71 -21.35 4.05
N CYS A 118 3.35 -21.29 2.78
CA CYS A 118 3.13 -22.46 1.94
C CYS A 118 3.15 -22.08 0.46
N ASN A 119 4.08 -22.65 -0.33
CA ASN A 119 4.21 -22.28 -1.75
C ASN A 119 3.22 -23.07 -2.64
N VAL A 120 1.98 -22.58 -2.67
CA VAL A 120 0.86 -23.16 -3.46
C VAL A 120 1.14 -23.27 -4.96
N PHE A 121 2.07 -22.48 -5.51
CA PHE A 121 2.43 -22.52 -6.93
C PHE A 121 3.41 -23.66 -7.26
N ARG A 122 4.18 -24.12 -6.29
CA ARG A 122 5.14 -25.24 -6.43
C ARG A 122 4.59 -26.55 -5.90
N ASP A 123 3.71 -26.49 -4.92
CA ASP A 123 3.05 -27.63 -4.35
C ASP A 123 1.54 -27.37 -4.29
N PRO A 124 0.76 -27.90 -5.25
CA PRO A 124 -0.70 -27.72 -5.27
C PRO A 124 -1.40 -28.47 -4.11
N ASN A 125 -0.71 -29.38 -3.42
CA ASN A 125 -1.22 -30.02 -2.19
C ASN A 125 -0.84 -29.24 -0.94
N CYS A 126 -0.06 -28.17 -1.08
CA CYS A 126 0.25 -27.28 0.00
C CYS A 126 -1.02 -26.51 0.35
N THR A 127 -1.74 -27.01 1.34
CA THR A 127 -2.81 -26.30 2.02
C THR A 127 -2.19 -25.53 3.19
N TRP A 128 -2.72 -24.36 3.51
CA TRP A 128 -2.36 -23.63 4.72
C TRP A 128 -2.95 -24.34 5.94
N ASP A 129 -2.45 -25.54 6.22
CA ASP A 129 -2.81 -26.39 7.36
C ASP A 129 -2.46 -25.67 8.66
N LEU A 130 -3.43 -25.56 9.56
CA LEU A 130 -3.28 -24.94 10.88
C LEU A 130 -2.08 -25.52 11.64
N ASN A 131 -1.84 -26.84 11.56
CA ASN A 131 -0.72 -27.49 12.22
C ASN A 131 0.64 -27.05 11.64
N VAL A 132 0.70 -26.77 10.34
CA VAL A 132 1.91 -26.25 9.69
C VAL A 132 2.17 -24.82 10.14
N ILE A 133 1.12 -24.00 10.19
CA ILE A 133 1.22 -22.60 10.59
C ILE A 133 1.64 -22.49 12.06
N GLU A 134 1.03 -23.27 12.95
CA GLU A 134 1.40 -23.32 14.38
C GLU A 134 2.89 -23.60 14.57
N LYS A 135 3.46 -24.51 13.79
CA LYS A 135 4.90 -24.83 13.82
C LYS A 135 5.78 -23.67 13.31
N GLN A 136 5.25 -22.77 12.49
CA GLN A 136 5.96 -21.60 11.97
C GLN A 136 5.87 -20.38 12.90
N LEU A 137 4.91 -20.33 13.82
CA LEU A 137 4.70 -19.18 14.72
C LEU A 137 5.96 -18.78 15.52
N PRO A 138 6.78 -19.69 16.07
CA PRO A 138 8.02 -19.30 16.74
C PRO A 138 9.02 -18.58 15.81
N ARG A 139 9.10 -19.00 14.54
CA ARG A 139 9.95 -18.35 13.54
C ARG A 139 9.42 -16.97 13.17
N ILE A 140 8.10 -16.84 13.03
CA ILE A 140 7.45 -15.56 12.78
C ILE A 140 7.73 -14.61 13.93
N LEU A 141 7.49 -15.03 15.18
CA LEU A 141 7.79 -14.24 16.36
C LEU A 141 9.25 -13.78 16.42
N THR A 142 10.20 -14.69 16.16
CA THR A 142 11.63 -14.34 16.10
C THR A 142 11.89 -13.26 15.03
N THR A 143 11.28 -13.40 13.86
CA THR A 143 11.39 -12.42 12.77
C THR A 143 10.86 -11.04 13.19
N LEU A 144 9.73 -10.99 13.90
CA LEU A 144 9.18 -9.73 14.41
C LEU A 144 10.08 -9.11 15.47
N GLN A 145 10.61 -9.92 16.39
CA GLN A 145 11.48 -9.46 17.47
C GLN A 145 12.81 -8.92 16.93
N ASP A 146 13.46 -9.65 16.02
CA ASP A 146 14.75 -9.24 15.44
C ASP A 146 14.68 -7.93 14.65
N ASN A 147 13.48 -7.58 14.16
CA ASN A 147 13.22 -6.40 13.34
C ASN A 147 12.39 -5.33 14.05
N ASN A 148 12.09 -5.48 15.35
CA ASN A 148 11.27 -4.56 16.14
C ASN A 148 9.90 -4.27 15.51
N ILE A 149 9.24 -5.28 14.97
CA ILE A 149 7.96 -5.14 14.24
C ILE A 149 6.78 -5.30 15.20
N ASP A 150 5.74 -4.49 15.01
CA ASP A 150 4.56 -4.46 15.86
C ASP A 150 3.56 -5.57 15.57
N GLY A 151 3.70 -6.32 14.48
CA GLY A 151 2.75 -7.37 14.15
C GLY A 151 2.79 -7.82 12.70
N ILE A 152 1.70 -8.48 12.29
CA ILE A 152 1.55 -9.02 10.95
C ILE A 152 0.24 -8.57 10.32
N ASN A 153 0.27 -8.46 8.99
CA ASN A 153 -0.91 -8.30 8.15
C ASN A 153 -0.96 -9.48 7.18
N LEU A 154 -2.02 -10.28 7.23
CA LEU A 154 -2.19 -11.42 6.33
C LEU A 154 -2.82 -10.97 5.02
N ASP A 155 -2.13 -11.18 3.90
CA ASP A 155 -2.57 -10.77 2.57
C ASP A 155 -2.83 -12.00 1.71
N PHE A 156 -3.99 -12.61 1.91
CA PHE A 156 -4.31 -13.91 1.33
C PHE A 156 -5.16 -13.75 0.05
N GLU A 157 -4.50 -13.75 -1.11
CA GLU A 157 -5.09 -13.45 -2.43
C GLU A 157 -5.15 -14.63 -3.43
N VAL A 158 -4.69 -15.84 -3.09
CA VAL A 158 -4.62 -16.97 -4.04
C VAL A 158 -5.22 -18.28 -3.52
N GLY A 159 -5.60 -19.18 -4.43
CA GLY A 159 -6.16 -20.49 -4.07
C GLY A 159 -7.51 -20.45 -3.33
N ASN A 160 -7.74 -21.40 -2.42
CA ASN A 160 -8.88 -21.40 -1.49
C ASN A 160 -8.62 -20.41 -0.34
N ARG A 161 -8.56 -19.11 -0.65
CA ARG A 161 -8.10 -18.00 0.22
C ARG A 161 -8.66 -18.03 1.65
N TYR A 162 -9.90 -18.47 1.78
CA TYR A 162 -10.63 -18.44 3.06
C TYR A 162 -11.02 -19.82 3.59
N GLY A 163 -10.66 -20.88 2.85
CA GLY A 163 -10.83 -22.24 3.30
C GLY A 163 -12.29 -22.67 3.32
N GLU A 164 -12.54 -23.74 4.07
CA GLU A 164 -13.90 -24.14 4.46
C GLU A 164 -14.45 -23.24 5.59
N GLU A 165 -15.67 -23.53 6.05
CA GLU A 165 -16.35 -22.71 7.05
C GLU A 165 -15.48 -22.49 8.29
N LYS A 166 -15.21 -21.22 8.62
CA LYS A 166 -14.40 -20.73 9.76
C LYS A 166 -12.90 -21.05 9.73
N GLN A 167 -12.38 -21.74 8.71
CA GLN A 167 -10.97 -22.12 8.68
C GLN A 167 -10.03 -20.90 8.74
N TYR A 168 -10.37 -19.81 8.02
CA TYR A 168 -9.59 -18.59 8.04
C TYR A 168 -9.72 -17.82 9.35
N ALA A 169 -10.91 -17.80 9.96
CA ALA A 169 -11.11 -17.23 11.28
C ALA A 169 -10.29 -17.96 12.36
N PHE A 170 -10.23 -19.30 12.31
CA PHE A 170 -9.39 -20.08 13.24
C PHE A 170 -7.90 -19.82 13.03
N LEU A 171 -7.45 -19.67 11.79
CA LEU A 171 -6.08 -19.26 11.51
C LEU A 171 -5.73 -17.94 12.19
N LEU A 172 -6.56 -16.91 11.98
CA LEU A 172 -6.37 -15.61 12.62
C LEU A 172 -6.38 -15.72 14.14
N LYS A 173 -7.31 -16.50 14.70
CA LYS A 173 -7.38 -16.75 16.14
C LYS A 173 -6.09 -17.37 16.67
N THR A 174 -5.60 -18.44 16.03
CA THR A 174 -4.38 -19.14 16.44
C THR A 174 -3.17 -18.22 16.43
N ILE A 175 -3.00 -17.43 15.37
CA ILE A 175 -1.92 -16.44 15.27
C ILE A 175 -2.06 -15.38 16.36
N ASN A 176 -3.26 -14.81 16.51
CA ASN A 176 -3.54 -13.72 17.44
C ASN A 176 -3.31 -14.16 18.89
N ASP A 177 -3.91 -15.28 19.31
CA ASP A 177 -3.72 -15.85 20.65
C ASP A 177 -2.24 -16.10 20.94
N TYR A 178 -1.51 -16.69 19.98
CA TYR A 178 -0.08 -16.95 20.14
C TYR A 178 0.71 -15.65 20.33
N LEU A 179 0.56 -14.66 19.43
CA LEU A 179 1.31 -13.41 19.50
C LEU A 179 0.94 -12.60 20.75
N LYS A 180 -0.35 -12.46 21.06
CA LYS A 180 -0.83 -11.74 22.25
C LYS A 180 -0.38 -12.42 23.55
N SER A 181 -0.21 -13.75 23.57
CA SER A 181 0.36 -14.47 24.73
C SER A 181 1.82 -14.08 25.02
N LYS A 182 2.54 -13.57 24.00
CA LYS A 182 3.93 -13.09 24.14
C LYS A 182 3.99 -11.62 24.45
N ASN A 183 3.18 -10.83 23.77
CA ASN A 183 3.02 -9.40 24.04
C ASN A 183 1.64 -8.95 23.53
N LYS A 184 0.80 -8.44 24.43
CA LYS A 184 -0.55 -7.95 24.12
C LYS A 184 -0.58 -6.83 23.06
N ASN A 185 0.55 -6.15 22.83
CA ASN A 185 0.68 -5.04 21.90
C ASN A 185 0.89 -5.49 20.45
N TYR A 186 1.20 -6.78 20.19
CA TYR A 186 1.30 -7.29 18.83
C TYR A 186 -0.01 -7.09 18.08
N ILE A 187 0.06 -6.68 16.82
CA ILE A 187 -1.09 -6.50 15.94
C ILE A 187 -1.22 -7.70 15.00
N VAL A 188 -2.46 -8.15 14.81
CA VAL A 188 -2.82 -9.08 13.75
C VAL A 188 -3.92 -8.46 12.91
N SER A 189 -3.62 -8.18 11.65
CA SER A 189 -4.59 -7.71 10.67
C SER A 189 -4.66 -8.60 9.44
N SER A 190 -5.63 -8.35 8.58
CA SER A 190 -5.81 -9.07 7.33
C SER A 190 -6.26 -8.11 6.21
N ALA A 191 -5.75 -8.33 5.01
CA ALA A 191 -6.20 -7.70 3.78
C ALA A 191 -7.21 -8.60 3.08
N ILE A 192 -8.40 -8.04 2.80
CA ILE A 192 -9.52 -8.75 2.20
C ILE A 192 -10.03 -7.96 0.99
N ALA A 193 -10.39 -8.68 -0.07
CA ALA A 193 -11.03 -8.09 -1.24
C ALA A 193 -12.37 -7.44 -0.89
N LEU A 194 -12.64 -6.23 -1.42
CA LEU A 194 -13.91 -5.52 -1.23
C LEU A 194 -15.16 -6.37 -1.54
N ARG A 195 -15.07 -7.21 -2.58
CA ARG A 195 -16.13 -8.17 -2.94
C ARG A 195 -15.63 -9.57 -2.64
N TYR A 196 -15.95 -10.07 -1.46
CA TYR A 196 -15.57 -11.43 -1.05
C TYR A 196 -16.58 -12.49 -1.55
N ARG A 197 -16.12 -13.74 -1.63
CA ARG A 197 -16.96 -14.90 -2.01
C ARG A 197 -17.77 -15.42 -0.82
N ASP A 198 -18.79 -16.23 -1.09
CA ASP A 198 -19.73 -16.73 -0.08
C ASP A 198 -19.06 -17.49 1.09
N ASN A 199 -17.94 -18.17 0.87
CA ASN A 199 -17.22 -18.84 1.97
C ASN A 199 -16.63 -17.88 3.02
N PHE A 200 -16.34 -16.63 2.66
CA PHE A 200 -15.92 -15.62 3.64
C PHE A 200 -17.10 -15.00 4.37
N LYS A 201 -18.26 -14.91 3.71
CA LYS A 201 -19.49 -14.31 4.27
C LYS A 201 -19.83 -14.87 5.65
N ASN A 202 -19.70 -16.18 5.82
CA ASN A 202 -20.12 -16.88 7.03
C ASN A 202 -19.09 -16.80 8.17
N GLN A 203 -17.91 -16.21 7.94
CA GLN A 203 -16.84 -16.10 8.95
C GLN A 203 -16.35 -14.67 9.17
N ILE A 204 -16.90 -13.67 8.49
CA ILE A 204 -16.43 -12.28 8.59
C ILE A 204 -16.47 -11.71 10.02
N VAL A 205 -17.48 -12.08 10.80
CA VAL A 205 -17.59 -11.68 12.21
C VAL A 205 -16.47 -12.34 13.03
N ASP A 206 -16.31 -13.65 12.90
CA ASP A 206 -15.26 -14.42 13.58
C ASP A 206 -13.85 -13.90 13.18
N VAL A 207 -13.65 -13.50 11.92
CA VAL A 207 -12.40 -12.87 11.43
C VAL A 207 -12.13 -11.55 12.16
N LEU A 208 -13.14 -10.70 12.33
CA LEU A 208 -13.02 -9.40 13.02
C LEU A 208 -12.88 -9.54 14.53
N GLU A 209 -13.44 -10.58 15.14
CA GLU A 209 -13.22 -10.92 16.54
C GLU A 209 -11.75 -11.26 16.79
N ASN A 210 -11.14 -11.97 15.85
CA ASN A 210 -9.79 -12.49 15.95
C ASN A 210 -8.72 -11.62 15.28
N SER A 211 -9.06 -10.40 14.87
CA SER A 211 -8.12 -9.42 14.31
C SER A 211 -8.21 -8.06 15.02
N ASP A 212 -7.11 -7.32 15.05
CA ASP A 212 -7.09 -5.93 15.49
C ASP A 212 -7.70 -5.01 14.42
N TYR A 213 -7.41 -5.30 13.14
CA TYR A 213 -7.93 -4.55 11.98
C TYR A 213 -8.25 -5.47 10.80
N LEU A 214 -9.23 -5.05 10.00
CA LEU A 214 -9.53 -5.63 8.69
C LEU A 214 -9.34 -4.56 7.63
N THR A 215 -8.38 -4.75 6.73
CA THR A 215 -8.09 -3.82 5.63
C THR A 215 -8.79 -4.29 4.36
N ILE A 216 -9.52 -3.40 3.70
CA ILE A 216 -10.38 -3.72 2.56
C ILE A 216 -9.74 -3.17 1.29
N MET A 217 -9.32 -4.05 0.40
CA MET A 217 -8.69 -3.68 -0.87
C MET A 217 -9.74 -3.23 -1.87
N ALA A 218 -9.90 -1.91 -2.01
CA ALA A 218 -10.92 -1.26 -2.83
C ALA A 218 -10.34 -0.65 -4.11
N TYR A 219 -9.50 -1.44 -4.77
CA TYR A 219 -8.84 -1.16 -6.04
C TYR A 219 -8.84 -2.41 -6.92
N ASP A 220 -8.49 -2.23 -8.19
CA ASP A 220 -8.47 -3.28 -9.22
C ASP A 220 -9.81 -4.03 -9.33
N LEU A 221 -10.91 -3.29 -9.17
CA LEU A 221 -12.27 -3.84 -9.08
C LEU A 221 -12.86 -4.26 -10.43
N ASN A 222 -12.31 -3.74 -11.52
CA ASN A 222 -12.79 -4.01 -12.87
C ASN A 222 -11.72 -4.77 -13.66
N SER A 223 -12.17 -5.72 -14.48
CA SER A 223 -11.27 -6.47 -15.36
C SER A 223 -10.82 -5.60 -16.52
N LEU A 224 -9.56 -5.19 -16.47
CA LEU A 224 -8.85 -4.44 -17.51
C LEU A 224 -8.44 -5.36 -18.68
N GLN A 225 -9.45 -5.88 -19.40
CA GLN A 225 -9.29 -6.84 -20.50
C GLN A 225 -9.50 -6.19 -21.87
N LYS A 226 -8.87 -6.77 -22.91
CA LYS A 226 -9.09 -6.36 -24.31
C LYS A 226 -10.58 -6.24 -24.63
N GLY A 227 -10.96 -5.14 -25.29
CA GLY A 227 -12.33 -4.90 -25.73
C GLY A 227 -13.24 -4.25 -24.70
N SER A 228 -12.83 -4.08 -23.43
CA SER A 228 -13.61 -3.31 -22.46
C SER A 228 -13.38 -1.81 -22.61
N ASN A 229 -14.36 -1.01 -22.18
CA ASN A 229 -14.20 0.45 -22.10
C ASN A 229 -13.43 0.82 -20.83
N PHE A 230 -12.32 1.53 -21.01
CA PHE A 230 -11.36 1.84 -19.96
C PHE A 230 -11.86 2.89 -18.95
N THR A 231 -12.43 4.01 -19.41
CA THR A 231 -13.02 5.04 -18.51
C THR A 231 -14.20 4.49 -17.72
N GLN A 232 -15.00 3.61 -18.32
CA GLN A 232 -16.13 2.99 -17.63
C GLN A 232 -15.71 1.87 -16.64
N SER A 233 -14.43 1.51 -16.64
CA SER A 233 -13.86 0.43 -15.83
C SER A 233 -12.64 0.90 -15.01
N PRO A 234 -12.74 2.02 -14.25
CA PRO A 234 -11.59 2.52 -13.50
C PRO A 234 -11.17 1.51 -12.41
N SER A 235 -9.92 1.57 -11.95
CA SER A 235 -9.42 0.64 -10.91
C SER A 235 -10.26 0.70 -9.63
N SER A 236 -10.69 1.90 -9.23
CA SER A 236 -11.56 2.12 -8.07
C SER A 236 -12.70 3.08 -8.47
N PRO A 237 -13.88 2.61 -8.87
CA PRO A 237 -15.06 3.46 -9.10
C PRO A 237 -15.73 3.93 -7.79
N ILE A 238 -16.57 4.97 -7.84
CA ILE A 238 -17.38 5.43 -6.68
C ILE A 238 -18.30 4.35 -6.09
N THR A 239 -18.61 3.30 -6.86
CA THR A 239 -19.38 2.14 -6.39
C THR A 239 -18.73 1.45 -5.19
N VAL A 240 -17.45 1.70 -4.91
CA VAL A 240 -16.76 1.27 -3.68
C VAL A 240 -17.56 1.57 -2.41
N ARG A 241 -18.29 2.71 -2.38
CA ARG A 241 -19.12 3.08 -1.22
C ARG A 241 -20.26 2.09 -1.00
N ASN A 242 -20.97 1.75 -2.07
CA ASN A 242 -22.11 0.83 -2.02
C ASN A 242 -21.63 -0.60 -1.75
N ASP A 243 -20.51 -1.01 -2.34
CA ASP A 243 -19.92 -2.31 -2.09
C ASP A 243 -19.45 -2.44 -0.64
N LEU A 244 -18.76 -1.43 -0.10
CA LEU A 244 -18.35 -1.39 1.30
C LEU A 244 -19.56 -1.52 2.23
N LYS A 245 -20.66 -0.82 1.92
CA LYS A 245 -21.91 -0.92 2.67
C LYS A 245 -22.48 -2.33 2.63
N ASN A 246 -22.66 -2.88 1.43
CA ASN A 246 -23.35 -4.15 1.20
C ASN A 246 -22.58 -5.37 1.71
N PHE A 247 -21.25 -5.34 1.60
CA PHE A 247 -20.38 -6.46 1.99
C PHE A 247 -19.89 -6.36 3.43
N TYR A 248 -19.79 -5.16 4.01
CA TYR A 248 -19.25 -5.00 5.37
C TYR A 248 -20.23 -4.31 6.30
N ILE A 249 -20.60 -3.05 6.04
CA ILE A 249 -21.31 -2.22 7.02
C ILE A 249 -22.65 -2.84 7.44
N ASP A 250 -23.45 -3.30 6.47
CA ASP A 250 -24.78 -3.87 6.75
C ASP A 250 -24.74 -5.26 7.38
N ARG A 251 -23.56 -5.91 7.39
CA ARG A 251 -23.38 -7.29 7.84
C ARG A 251 -22.65 -7.39 9.16
N LEU A 252 -22.00 -6.32 9.59
CA LEU A 252 -21.19 -6.29 10.79
C LEU A 252 -21.95 -5.59 11.93
N PRO A 253 -21.90 -6.15 13.15
CA PRO A 253 -22.25 -5.40 14.34
C PRO A 253 -21.48 -4.07 14.41
N ASN A 254 -22.16 -2.98 14.78
CA ASN A 254 -21.59 -1.62 14.81
C ASN A 254 -20.26 -1.52 15.58
N GLN A 255 -20.09 -2.33 16.64
CA GLN A 255 -18.88 -2.37 17.45
C GLN A 255 -17.62 -2.81 16.69
N TYR A 256 -17.76 -3.47 15.53
CA TYR A 256 -16.64 -3.91 14.70
C TYR A 256 -16.30 -2.94 13.56
N LEU A 257 -17.20 -2.00 13.22
CA LEU A 257 -16.96 -1.06 12.12
C LEU A 257 -15.72 -0.20 12.37
N ASN A 258 -15.40 0.05 13.64
CA ASN A 258 -14.22 0.80 14.05
C ASN A 258 -12.88 0.08 13.74
N LYS A 259 -12.89 -1.22 13.42
CA LYS A 259 -11.74 -2.04 13.00
C LYS A 259 -11.59 -2.13 11.48
N VAL A 260 -12.61 -1.74 10.71
CA VAL A 260 -12.60 -1.80 9.25
C VAL A 260 -11.84 -0.60 8.69
N ILE A 261 -10.87 -0.86 7.81
CA ILE A 261 -10.04 0.16 7.17
C ILE A 261 -10.17 0.02 5.66
N LEU A 262 -10.65 1.06 4.95
CA LEU A 262 -10.76 1.03 3.49
C LEU A 262 -9.43 1.42 2.84
N ILE A 263 -8.87 0.60 1.95
CA ILE A 263 -7.60 0.88 1.27
C ILE A 263 -7.87 1.28 -0.19
N LEU A 264 -7.38 2.45 -0.60
CA LEU A 264 -7.59 3.02 -1.94
C LEU A 264 -6.28 3.14 -2.73
N PRO A 265 -6.33 3.13 -4.07
CA PRO A 265 -5.14 3.15 -4.89
C PRO A 265 -4.55 4.57 -4.97
N TYR A 266 -3.23 4.70 -4.83
CA TYR A 266 -2.46 5.92 -5.10
C TYR A 266 -1.75 5.85 -6.48
N TYR A 267 -2.30 5.03 -7.37
CA TYR A 267 -1.81 4.77 -8.71
C TYR A 267 -2.96 4.82 -9.72
N GLY A 268 -2.60 4.74 -10.99
CA GLY A 268 -3.56 4.57 -12.08
C GLY A 268 -3.12 3.48 -13.05
N TYR A 269 -3.85 3.38 -14.15
CA TYR A 269 -3.46 2.57 -15.29
C TYR A 269 -3.40 3.42 -16.54
N ILE A 270 -2.52 3.04 -17.45
CA ILE A 270 -2.44 3.56 -18.81
C ILE A 270 -2.65 2.43 -19.81
N THR A 271 -3.39 2.71 -20.88
CA THR A 271 -3.60 1.77 -21.98
C THR A 271 -3.63 2.46 -23.33
N LYS A 272 -3.33 1.70 -24.38
CA LYS A 272 -3.54 2.11 -25.76
C LYS A 272 -5.00 1.88 -26.13
N CYS A 273 -5.65 2.88 -26.72
CA CYS A 273 -7.01 2.73 -27.23
C CYS A 273 -6.97 2.02 -28.59
N LYS A 274 -7.93 1.14 -28.85
CA LYS A 274 -8.09 0.46 -30.13
C LYS A 274 -8.40 1.49 -31.24
N ARG A 275 -7.73 1.36 -32.40
CA ARG A 275 -8.07 2.10 -33.62
C ARG A 275 -9.25 1.44 -34.33
N ASN A 276 -10.10 2.22 -34.98
CA ASN A 276 -11.13 1.63 -35.83
C ASN A 276 -10.49 1.12 -37.12
N ASP A 277 -10.66 -0.17 -37.42
CA ASP A 277 -9.94 -0.89 -38.49
C ASP A 277 -10.22 -0.34 -39.92
N ASN A 278 -11.23 0.53 -40.08
CA ASN A 278 -11.62 1.17 -41.35
C ASN A 278 -11.39 2.69 -41.39
N SER A 279 -10.76 3.29 -40.37
CA SER A 279 -10.43 4.71 -40.35
C SER A 279 -8.99 4.92 -39.90
N SER A 280 -8.27 5.81 -40.59
CA SER A 280 -7.00 6.35 -40.09
C SER A 280 -7.16 7.08 -38.74
N TYR A 281 -8.40 7.34 -38.33
CA TYR A 281 -8.82 8.01 -37.10
C TYR A 281 -9.35 7.03 -36.06
N TYR A 282 -9.19 7.38 -34.78
CA TYR A 282 -10.00 6.82 -33.68
C TYR A 282 -11.48 7.06 -33.99
N SER A 283 -12.37 6.15 -33.58
CA SER A 283 -13.82 6.19 -33.86
C SER A 283 -14.37 7.62 -33.87
N ASN A 284 -15.22 7.94 -34.87
CA ASN A 284 -15.83 9.24 -35.22
C ASN A 284 -16.65 9.93 -34.10
N ASP A 285 -16.17 9.92 -32.86
CA ASP A 285 -16.56 10.91 -31.87
C ASP A 285 -15.91 12.23 -32.31
N ASP A 286 -16.75 13.19 -32.71
CA ASP A 286 -16.36 14.57 -33.04
C ASP A 286 -15.61 15.29 -31.88
N ASN A 287 -15.42 14.62 -30.74
CA ASN A 287 -14.79 15.12 -29.52
C ASN A 287 -13.32 14.71 -29.32
N GLY A 288 -12.74 13.84 -30.17
CA GLY A 288 -11.30 13.54 -30.17
C GLY A 288 -10.66 13.28 -28.78
N LEU A 289 -9.65 14.07 -28.42
CA LEU A 289 -8.94 14.05 -27.12
C LEU A 289 -9.84 14.21 -25.88
N LEU A 290 -11.09 14.64 -26.04
CA LEU A 290 -12.02 14.83 -24.92
C LEU A 290 -12.96 13.63 -24.72
N SER A 291 -12.95 12.66 -25.63
CA SER A 291 -13.80 11.48 -25.53
C SER A 291 -13.48 10.66 -24.28
N ASN A 292 -14.51 10.18 -23.59
CA ASN A 292 -14.40 9.19 -22.52
C ASN A 292 -14.41 7.75 -23.07
N GLU A 293 -14.61 7.56 -24.38
CA GLU A 293 -14.59 6.23 -25.00
C GLU A 293 -13.15 5.84 -25.37
N CYS A 294 -12.63 4.82 -24.68
CA CYS A 294 -11.37 4.15 -25.01
C CYS A 294 -11.58 2.65 -24.84
N ILE A 295 -11.63 1.94 -25.95
CA ILE A 295 -11.67 0.48 -25.93
C ILE A 295 -10.24 -0.03 -25.79
N ILE A 296 -9.99 -0.88 -24.79
CA ILE A 296 -8.67 -1.45 -24.54
C ILE A 296 -8.24 -2.28 -25.76
N ASP A 297 -7.09 -1.92 -26.32
CA ASP A 297 -6.46 -2.64 -27.43
C ASP A 297 -5.88 -4.02 -26.96
N ASP A 298 -5.08 -4.67 -27.79
CA ASP A 298 -4.36 -5.90 -27.44
C ASP A 298 -3.37 -5.74 -26.26
N PHE A 299 -3.02 -4.51 -25.90
CA PHE A 299 -2.09 -4.24 -24.81
C PHE A 299 -2.78 -4.29 -23.45
N LYS A 300 -2.29 -5.17 -22.57
CA LYS A 300 -2.71 -5.18 -21.16
C LYS A 300 -2.39 -3.80 -20.54
N PRO A 301 -3.37 -3.15 -19.89
CA PRO A 301 -3.11 -1.88 -19.23
C PRO A 301 -2.00 -1.99 -18.21
N ARG A 302 -1.14 -0.98 -18.18
CA ARG A 302 0.02 -0.91 -17.29
C ARG A 302 -0.29 -0.02 -16.11
N GLN A 303 0.04 -0.49 -14.92
CA GLN A 303 -0.01 0.33 -13.71
C GLN A 303 1.04 1.45 -13.76
N ILE A 304 0.65 2.66 -13.40
CA ILE A 304 1.55 3.83 -13.33
C ILE A 304 1.42 4.57 -12.01
N THR A 305 2.54 5.10 -11.53
CA THR A 305 2.62 5.95 -10.34
C THR A 305 1.97 7.31 -10.58
N TYR A 306 1.62 8.02 -9.51
CA TYR A 306 1.09 9.37 -9.64
C TYR A 306 2.15 10.35 -10.15
N LYS A 307 3.44 10.12 -9.88
CA LYS A 307 4.54 10.87 -10.47
C LYS A 307 4.58 10.74 -12.00
N GLU A 308 4.38 9.53 -12.52
CA GLU A 308 4.25 9.31 -13.97
C GLU A 308 3.01 10.01 -14.53
N ILE A 309 1.86 9.92 -13.83
CA ILE A 309 0.62 10.60 -14.24
C ILE A 309 0.84 12.11 -14.32
N ASP A 310 1.39 12.73 -13.27
CA ASP A 310 1.66 14.17 -13.23
C ASP A 310 2.60 14.59 -14.36
N SER A 311 3.65 13.79 -14.61
CA SER A 311 4.61 14.04 -15.69
C SER A 311 3.99 13.92 -17.09
N LEU A 312 2.99 13.06 -17.28
CA LEU A 312 2.29 12.89 -18.57
C LEU A 312 1.19 13.93 -18.77
N VAL A 313 0.45 14.28 -17.71
CA VAL A 313 -0.75 15.10 -17.78
C VAL A 313 -0.44 16.59 -17.64
N HIS A 314 0.46 16.98 -16.75
CA HIS A 314 0.69 18.38 -16.35
C HIS A 314 2.02 18.96 -16.84
N ASN A 315 2.75 18.28 -17.71
CA ASN A 315 4.03 18.78 -18.20
C ASN A 315 3.85 20.13 -18.93
N LYS A 316 4.10 21.23 -18.23
CA LYS A 316 4.03 22.61 -18.75
C LYS A 316 5.01 22.84 -19.91
N LYS A 317 6.00 21.97 -20.08
CA LYS A 317 6.89 21.98 -21.22
C LYS A 317 6.28 21.34 -22.47
N ASN A 318 5.01 20.93 -22.48
CA ASN A 318 4.31 20.62 -23.72
C ASN A 318 3.90 21.87 -24.53
N ASN A 319 4.26 23.08 -24.06
CA ASN A 319 4.34 24.28 -24.92
C ASN A 319 5.77 24.53 -25.48
N ILE A 320 6.80 23.81 -25.00
CA ILE A 320 8.19 23.84 -25.52
C ILE A 320 8.78 22.43 -25.33
N GLY A 321 8.48 21.54 -26.29
CA GLY A 321 8.65 20.08 -26.25
C GLY A 321 9.74 19.54 -25.32
N ILE A 322 9.33 18.93 -24.21
CA ILE A 322 10.14 17.97 -23.48
C ILE A 322 9.49 16.60 -23.53
N ASN A 323 10.34 15.63 -23.89
CA ASN A 323 10.01 14.34 -24.42
C ASN A 323 9.86 13.29 -23.32
N ILE A 324 8.78 12.52 -23.37
CA ILE A 324 8.62 11.29 -22.59
C ILE A 324 8.56 10.13 -23.59
N ASN A 325 9.49 9.18 -23.50
CA ASN A 325 9.67 8.11 -24.48
C ASN A 325 9.04 6.82 -23.97
N ILE A 326 7.83 6.49 -24.43
CA ILE A 326 7.19 5.19 -24.13
C ILE A 326 7.76 4.16 -25.12
N ILE A 327 8.74 3.36 -24.72
CA ILE A 327 9.25 2.24 -25.53
C ILE A 327 8.44 1.00 -25.18
N ILE A 328 7.70 0.47 -26.14
CA ILE A 328 6.86 -0.74 -25.99
C ILE A 328 7.63 -1.91 -26.59
N ASN A 329 8.28 -2.71 -25.75
CA ASN A 329 8.90 -3.96 -26.18
C ASN A 329 8.19 -5.13 -25.49
N ASN A 330 7.52 -5.98 -26.27
CA ASN A 330 6.99 -7.29 -25.86
C ASN A 330 6.43 -7.34 -24.41
N ASN A 331 5.37 -6.56 -24.16
CA ASN A 331 4.64 -6.43 -22.89
C ASN A 331 5.29 -5.58 -21.78
N ASN A 332 6.44 -4.94 -22.02
CA ASN A 332 7.04 -3.99 -21.09
C ASN A 332 7.09 -2.59 -21.72
N ILE A 333 6.52 -1.61 -21.03
CA ILE A 333 6.65 -0.19 -21.35
C ILE A 333 7.81 0.36 -20.50
N ASN A 334 8.94 0.67 -21.15
CA ASN A 334 10.04 1.39 -20.52
C ASN A 334 9.96 2.87 -20.90
N ILE A 335 9.95 3.75 -19.90
CA ILE A 335 10.00 5.19 -20.10
C ILE A 335 11.48 5.62 -20.11
N ASN A 336 12.06 5.87 -21.29
CA ASN A 336 13.40 6.46 -21.41
C ASN A 336 13.30 7.97 -21.70
N GLU A 337 14.35 8.75 -21.42
CA GLU A 337 14.32 10.22 -21.57
C GLU A 337 14.81 10.74 -22.94
N ASN A 338 15.22 9.86 -23.86
CA ASN A 338 15.95 10.25 -25.07
C ASN A 338 15.28 9.81 -26.38
N GLU A 339 14.06 10.32 -26.67
CA GLU A 339 13.39 10.48 -27.99
C GLU A 339 11.85 10.66 -27.84
N ASN A 340 11.16 11.08 -28.91
CA ASN A 340 9.90 11.83 -28.91
C ASN A 340 8.61 10.96 -28.94
N ASN A 341 7.86 10.74 -27.84
CA ASN A 341 6.63 9.91 -27.92
C ASN A 341 5.32 10.46 -27.32
N ILE A 342 5.18 11.67 -26.76
CA ILE A 342 3.84 12.23 -26.46
C ILE A 342 3.75 13.65 -27.00
N VAL A 343 2.75 13.89 -27.86
CA VAL A 343 2.61 15.13 -28.64
C VAL A 343 1.48 15.99 -28.07
N LEU A 344 0.39 15.37 -27.59
CA LEU A 344 -0.77 16.09 -27.05
C LEU A 344 -1.33 15.41 -25.81
N SER A 345 -1.86 16.20 -24.89
CA SER A 345 -2.60 15.77 -23.70
C SER A 345 -3.90 16.56 -23.60
N SER A 346 -4.98 15.89 -23.20
CA SER A 346 -6.24 16.55 -22.86
C SER A 346 -6.19 17.34 -21.54
N GLY A 347 -5.11 17.19 -20.77
CA GLY A 347 -5.13 17.49 -19.34
C GLY A 347 -6.04 16.52 -18.59
N THR A 348 -6.34 16.85 -17.33
CA THR A 348 -7.23 16.04 -16.50
C THR A 348 -8.69 16.29 -16.85
N LEU A 349 -9.36 15.24 -17.29
CA LEU A 349 -10.82 15.16 -17.46
C LEU A 349 -11.42 14.37 -16.29
N TYR A 350 -12.75 14.42 -16.14
CA TYR A 350 -13.43 13.81 -15.01
C TYR A 350 -14.65 13.01 -15.44
N ASP A 351 -14.67 11.72 -15.09
CA ASP A 351 -15.85 10.88 -15.26
C ASP A 351 -16.82 11.10 -14.09
N SER A 352 -17.91 11.83 -14.36
CA SER A 352 -18.95 12.13 -13.37
C SER A 352 -19.73 10.88 -12.93
N LYS A 353 -19.72 9.79 -13.68
CA LYS A 353 -20.41 8.54 -13.31
C LYS A 353 -19.63 7.78 -12.25
N ASN A 354 -18.31 7.64 -12.45
CA ASN A 354 -17.45 6.90 -11.54
C ASN A 354 -16.75 7.77 -10.50
N LEU A 355 -16.87 9.10 -10.60
CA LEU A 355 -16.12 10.08 -9.83
C LEU A 355 -14.62 9.80 -9.85
N THR A 356 -14.08 9.56 -11.05
CA THR A 356 -12.66 9.27 -11.26
C THR A 356 -12.10 10.14 -12.38
N PRO A 357 -10.90 10.73 -12.20
CA PRO A 357 -10.23 11.44 -13.28
C PRO A 357 -9.71 10.48 -14.35
N TYR A 358 -9.60 11.01 -15.57
CA TYR A 358 -8.91 10.37 -16.67
C TYR A 358 -8.17 11.41 -17.53
N SER A 359 -7.25 10.96 -18.37
CA SER A 359 -6.58 11.81 -19.36
C SER A 359 -6.40 11.04 -20.65
N ASN A 360 -6.58 11.69 -21.78
CA ASN A 360 -6.21 11.15 -23.08
C ASN A 360 -4.88 11.76 -23.54
N LEU A 361 -4.05 10.95 -24.17
CA LEU A 361 -2.77 11.36 -24.75
C LEU A 361 -2.73 10.93 -26.22
N ILE A 362 -2.01 11.68 -27.04
CA ILE A 362 -1.64 11.25 -28.41
C ILE A 362 -0.12 11.17 -28.49
N ASP A 363 0.38 10.02 -28.94
CA ASP A 363 1.81 9.80 -29.15
C ASP A 363 2.29 10.31 -30.52
N SER A 364 3.60 10.21 -30.78
CA SER A 364 4.22 10.65 -32.03
C SER A 364 3.79 9.84 -33.25
N ASN A 365 3.25 8.63 -33.05
CA ASN A 365 2.68 7.80 -34.11
C ASN A 365 1.20 8.13 -34.38
N GLY A 366 0.66 9.11 -33.65
CA GLY A 366 -0.74 9.46 -33.69
C GLY A 366 -1.62 8.45 -32.96
N ASP A 367 -1.05 7.53 -32.17
CA ASP A 367 -1.84 6.60 -31.38
C ASP A 367 -2.36 7.28 -30.09
N ARG A 368 -3.60 6.98 -29.75
CA ARG A 368 -4.30 7.46 -28.57
C ARG A 368 -4.08 6.51 -27.40
N TRP A 369 -3.70 7.11 -26.29
CA TRP A 369 -3.58 6.47 -24.99
C TRP A 369 -4.60 7.09 -24.04
N GLN A 370 -5.00 6.31 -23.04
CA GLN A 370 -5.81 6.82 -21.96
C GLN A 370 -5.24 6.38 -20.62
N ILE A 371 -5.32 7.31 -19.66
CA ILE A 371 -4.98 7.10 -18.26
C ILE A 371 -6.26 7.18 -17.44
N THR A 372 -6.49 6.23 -16.53
CA THR A 372 -7.49 6.34 -15.46
C THR A 372 -6.79 6.22 -14.11
N PHE A 373 -7.17 7.04 -13.14
CA PHE A 373 -6.46 7.11 -11.86
C PHE A 373 -7.34 7.67 -10.74
N ASP A 374 -6.78 7.72 -9.53
CA ASP A 374 -7.39 8.35 -8.37
C ASP A 374 -6.66 9.63 -7.98
N SER A 375 -7.38 10.75 -7.92
CA SER A 375 -6.90 12.03 -7.38
C SER A 375 -7.30 12.21 -5.92
N PRO A 376 -6.73 13.18 -5.20
CA PRO A 376 -7.21 13.55 -3.87
C PRO A 376 -8.71 13.82 -3.80
N PHE A 377 -9.29 14.41 -4.85
CA PHE A 377 -10.73 14.67 -4.92
C PHE A 377 -11.55 13.38 -5.06
N SER A 378 -11.18 12.48 -5.98
CA SER A 378 -11.92 11.21 -6.14
C SER A 378 -11.81 10.33 -4.90
N ILE A 379 -10.65 10.29 -4.24
CA ILE A 379 -10.46 9.60 -2.96
C ILE A 379 -11.38 10.21 -1.91
N TYR A 380 -11.39 11.53 -1.76
CA TYR A 380 -12.27 12.21 -0.80
C TYR A 380 -13.76 11.89 -1.03
N SER A 381 -14.22 11.90 -2.28
CA SER A 381 -15.60 11.51 -2.61
C SER A 381 -15.94 10.07 -2.20
N LYS A 382 -14.96 9.16 -2.26
CA LYS A 382 -15.13 7.76 -1.84
C LYS A 382 -15.08 7.57 -0.34
N THR A 383 -14.37 8.44 0.39
CA THR A 383 -14.10 8.27 1.83
C THR A 383 -15.03 9.09 2.70
N ILE A 384 -15.63 10.17 2.20
CA ILE A 384 -16.44 11.06 3.03
C ILE A 384 -17.64 10.33 3.65
N SER A 385 -17.82 10.41 4.96
CA SER A 385 -18.96 9.86 5.68
C SER A 385 -19.25 8.38 5.36
N ILE A 386 -18.22 7.53 5.27
CA ILE A 386 -18.40 6.07 5.07
C ILE A 386 -18.54 5.30 6.40
N GLY A 387 -18.26 5.94 7.54
CA GLY A 387 -18.56 5.36 8.86
C GLY A 387 -17.73 4.14 9.27
N VAL A 388 -16.58 3.91 8.63
CA VAL A 388 -15.64 2.85 9.05
C VAL A 388 -14.54 3.39 9.97
N GLY A 389 -13.73 2.49 10.51
CA GLY A 389 -12.60 2.80 11.37
C GLY A 389 -11.68 3.84 10.72
N GLY A 390 -11.19 3.54 9.53
CA GLY A 390 -10.13 4.30 8.89
C GLY A 390 -10.06 4.17 7.39
N VAL A 391 -9.12 4.89 6.79
CA VAL A 391 -8.79 4.79 5.38
C VAL A 391 -7.28 4.73 5.23
N GLY A 392 -6.83 3.98 4.23
CA GLY A 392 -5.44 3.76 3.90
C GLY A 392 -5.17 3.86 2.41
N CYS A 393 -3.94 3.56 2.01
CA CYS A 393 -3.58 3.54 0.61
C CYS A 393 -2.67 2.37 0.22
N TRP A 394 -2.81 1.96 -1.05
CA TRP A 394 -1.86 1.12 -1.77
C TRP A 394 -1.32 1.91 -2.97
N SER A 395 -0.05 2.29 -3.01
CA SER A 395 0.90 2.34 -1.91
C SER A 395 1.56 3.72 -1.89
N LEU A 396 2.07 4.16 -0.74
CA LEU A 396 2.54 5.54 -0.54
C LEU A 396 3.74 5.90 -1.43
N ASP A 397 4.60 4.93 -1.76
CA ASP A 397 5.73 5.14 -2.68
C ASP A 397 5.29 5.63 -4.08
N LYS A 398 4.00 5.46 -4.45
CA LYS A 398 3.44 5.93 -5.73
C LYS A 398 3.25 7.45 -5.81
N ILE A 399 3.33 8.16 -4.69
CA ILE A 399 3.27 9.63 -4.62
C ILE A 399 4.62 10.28 -4.26
N GLN A 400 5.69 9.49 -4.22
CA GLN A 400 7.04 9.97 -3.98
C GLN A 400 7.45 11.03 -5.01
N GLY A 401 8.01 12.15 -4.53
CA GLY A 401 8.55 13.22 -5.38
C GLY A 401 7.51 14.14 -6.02
N LEU A 402 6.23 14.00 -5.68
CA LEU A 402 5.19 14.95 -6.08
C LEU A 402 5.25 16.24 -5.27
N PRO A 403 4.86 17.41 -5.80
CA PRO A 403 4.77 18.65 -5.03
C PRO A 403 4.07 18.47 -3.68
N GLN A 404 4.59 19.12 -2.63
CA GLN A 404 4.10 19.00 -1.26
C GLN A 404 2.58 19.23 -1.13
N SER A 405 2.03 20.18 -1.88
CA SER A 405 0.59 20.47 -1.90
C SER A 405 -0.27 19.30 -2.40
N ILE A 406 0.24 18.52 -3.36
CA ILE A 406 -0.45 17.32 -3.86
C ILE A 406 -0.41 16.22 -2.81
N VAL A 407 0.76 15.99 -2.19
CA VAL A 407 0.92 15.06 -1.07
C VAL A 407 -0.04 15.40 0.08
N ASP A 408 -0.07 16.66 0.51
CA ASP A 408 -0.95 17.11 1.59
C ASP A 408 -2.43 16.90 1.26
N SER A 409 -2.80 17.04 -0.02
CA SER A 409 -4.17 16.78 -0.49
C SER A 409 -4.54 15.30 -0.40
N PHE A 410 -3.61 14.38 -0.71
CA PHE A 410 -3.83 12.95 -0.49
C PHE A 410 -4.09 12.61 0.97
N TYR A 411 -3.28 13.14 1.89
CA TYR A 411 -3.51 12.95 3.32
C TYR A 411 -4.83 13.58 3.79
N TYR A 412 -5.16 14.77 3.29
CA TYR A 412 -6.45 15.39 3.57
C TYR A 412 -7.62 14.48 3.17
N SER A 413 -7.55 13.84 2.00
CA SER A 413 -8.63 12.99 1.48
C SER A 413 -8.95 11.75 2.33
N ILE A 414 -8.03 11.32 3.21
CA ILE A 414 -8.17 10.13 4.05
C ILE A 414 -8.28 10.44 5.55
N LYS A 415 -8.38 11.71 5.93
CA LYS A 415 -8.50 12.15 7.34
C LYS A 415 -9.73 11.58 8.03
N LYS A 416 -9.59 11.21 9.31
CA LYS A 416 -10.67 10.61 10.10
C LYS A 416 -11.91 11.50 10.21
N GLU A 417 -11.72 12.82 10.27
CA GLU A 417 -12.82 13.79 10.32
C GLU A 417 -13.71 13.69 9.07
N ASN A 418 -13.11 13.41 7.91
CA ASN A 418 -13.82 13.26 6.64
C ASN A 418 -14.57 11.93 6.57
N ILE A 419 -13.97 10.85 7.09
CA ILE A 419 -14.56 9.50 7.12
C ILE A 419 -15.87 9.47 7.93
N GLY A 420 -15.94 10.31 8.98
CA GLY A 420 -17.07 10.34 9.89
C GLY A 420 -17.22 9.07 10.73
N ASN A 421 -18.28 9.03 11.52
CA ASN A 421 -18.63 7.89 12.38
C ASN A 421 -19.84 7.10 11.86
N ASN A 422 -20.60 7.68 10.94
CA ASN A 422 -21.80 7.07 10.37
C ASN A 422 -21.65 7.02 8.85
N PHE A 423 -22.18 5.95 8.25
CA PHE A 423 -22.32 5.87 6.81
C PHE A 423 -23.45 6.81 6.35
N ILE A 424 -23.14 7.68 5.41
CA ILE A 424 -24.10 8.54 4.70
C ILE A 424 -24.02 8.15 3.23
N LEU A 425 -25.16 7.80 2.64
CA LEU A 425 -25.23 7.52 1.21
C LEU A 425 -24.82 8.79 0.46
N ASN A 426 -23.89 8.62 -0.48
CA ASN A 426 -23.12 9.65 -1.20
C ASN A 426 -23.68 11.09 -1.07
N PRO A 427 -23.03 12.00 -0.33
CA PRO A 427 -23.57 13.35 -0.08
C PRO A 427 -23.64 14.24 -1.33
N TYR A 428 -23.10 13.76 -2.47
CA TYR A 428 -23.11 14.47 -3.74
C TYR A 428 -24.27 14.08 -4.67
N TYR A 429 -25.16 13.16 -4.23
CA TYR A 429 -26.36 12.75 -4.98
C TYR A 429 -27.61 12.73 -4.11
#